data_AF-A0A1Q8QMX2-F1
#
_entry.id   AF-A0A1Q8QMX2-F1
#
_cell.length_a   1.000
_cell.length_b   1.000
_cell.length_c   1.000
_cell.angle_alpha   90.00
_cell.angle_beta   90.00
_cell.angle_gamma   90.00
#
_symmetry.space_group_name_H-M   'P 1'
#
loop_
_entity.id
_entity.type
_entity.pdbx_description
1 polymer ?
#
loop_
_entity_poly.entity_id
_entity_poly.type
_entity_poly.pdbx_seq_one_letter_code
_entity_poly.pdbx_strand_id
1 'polypeptide(L)' 'MQRDPERVRQDVLNGIISPTKARNDYGVVLTEEGVDWDATTELLSEG' A
#
# COMPACT_ATOMS: atom_id res chain seq x y z
N MET A 1 -1.66 14.84 -2.26
CA MET A 1 -2.20 13.97 -3.33
C MET A 1 -1.75 12.55 -3.01
N GLN A 2 -2.57 11.80 -2.28
CA GLN A 2 -2.28 10.41 -1.93
C GLN A 2 -2.68 9.56 -3.14
N ARG A 3 -1.76 8.73 -3.67
CA ARG A 3 -2.09 7.81 -4.77
C ARG A 3 -3.11 6.79 -4.26
N ASP A 4 -4.07 6.43 -5.10
CA ASP A 4 -5.02 5.36 -4.79
C ASP A 4 -4.29 4.07 -4.39
N PRO A 5 -4.60 3.48 -3.23
CA PRO A 5 -3.98 2.26 -2.76
C PRO A 5 -4.12 1.08 -3.74
N GLU A 6 -5.19 1.03 -4.53
CA GLU A 6 -5.35 0.05 -5.61
C GLU A 6 -4.31 0.21 -6.73
N ARG A 7 -3.95 1.46 -7.06
CA ARG A 7 -2.88 1.73 -8.04
C ARG A 7 -1.52 1.34 -7.48
N VAL A 8 -1.28 1.61 -6.20
CA VAL A 8 -0.05 1.20 -5.51
C VAL A 8 0.07 -0.33 -5.48
N ARG A 9 -1.03 -1.05 -5.25
CA ARG A 9 -1.08 -2.51 -5.38
C ARG A 9 -0.71 -2.96 -6.79
N GLN A 10 -1.31 -2.36 -7.82
CA GLN A 10 -0.98 -2.69 -9.21
C GLN A 10 0.49 -2.37 -9.51
N ASP A 11 1.04 -1.26 -9.03
CA ASP A 11 2.46 -0.93 -9.20
C ASP A 11 3.36 -2.00 -8.56
N VAL A 12 2.99 -2.55 -7.40
CA VAL A 12 3.75 -3.64 -6.76
C VAL A 12 3.59 -4.96 -7.51
N LEU A 13 2.37 -5.32 -7.94
CA LEU A 13 2.12 -6.53 -8.72
C LEU A 13 2.81 -6.50 -10.09
N ASN A 14 2.90 -5.32 -10.71
CA ASN A 14 3.63 -5.11 -11.96
C ASN A 14 5.16 -4.98 -11.74
N GLY A 15 5.63 -5.01 -10.49
CA GLY A 15 7.05 -4.87 -10.15
C GLY A 15 7.63 -3.46 -10.36
N ILE A 16 6.79 -2.44 -10.53
CA ILE A 16 7.20 -1.04 -10.69
C ILE A 16 7.77 -0.50 -9.37
N ILE A 17 7.19 -0.90 -8.24
CA ILE A 17 7.70 -0.56 -6.90
C ILE A 17 7.74 -1.81 -6.03
N SER A 18 8.65 -1.86 -5.05
CA SER A 18 8.71 -2.95 -4.09
C SER A 18 7.65 -2.78 -2.98
N PRO A 19 7.16 -3.87 -2.36
CA PRO A 19 6.20 -3.78 -1.25
C PRO A 19 6.72 -2.93 -0.08
N THR A 20 8.02 -2.96 0.20
CA THR A 20 8.65 -2.07 1.19
C THR A 20 8.49 -0.58 0.84
N LYS A 21 8.57 -0.24 -0.46
CA LYS A 21 8.40 1.14 -0.94
C LYS A 21 6.93 1.55 -0.90
N ALA A 22 6.00 0.65 -1.21
CA ALA A 22 4.56 0.88 -1.06
C ALA A 22 4.19 1.29 0.37
N ARG A 23 4.73 0.58 1.37
CA ARG A 23 4.51 0.90 2.78
C ARG A 23 5.10 2.25 3.19
N ASN A 24 6.34 2.51 2.82
CA ASN A 24 7.08 3.66 3.34
C ASN A 24 6.71 4.98 2.66
N ASP A 25 6.39 4.92 1.36
CA ASP A 25 6.14 6.10 0.52
C ASP A 25 4.63 6.40 0.41
N TYR A 26 3.78 5.37 0.50
CA TYR A 26 2.34 5.47 0.31
C TYR A 26 1.50 4.99 1.50
N GLY A 27 2.11 4.44 2.56
CA GLY A 27 1.37 3.89 3.70
C GLY A 27 0.58 2.62 3.37
N VAL A 28 0.80 2.01 2.20
CA VAL A 28 0.05 0.85 1.74
C VAL A 28 0.77 -0.43 2.15
N VAL A 29 0.12 -1.23 2.98
CA VAL A 29 0.64 -2.53 3.40
C VAL A 29 0.08 -3.62 2.48
N LEU A 30 0.98 -4.39 1.87
CA LEU A 30 0.64 -5.52 1.01
C LEU A 30 1.09 -6.80 1.71
N THR A 31 0.18 -7.77 1.81
CA THR A 31 0.41 -9.13 2.31
C THR A 31 0.44 -10.12 1.15
N GLU A 32 0.88 -11.36 1.41
CA GLU A 32 0.93 -12.43 0.39
C GLU A 32 -0.45 -12.75 -0.21
N GLU A 33 -1.55 -12.41 0.48
CA GLU A 33 -2.93 -12.62 0.04
C GLU A 33 -3.55 -11.38 -0.65
N GLY A 34 -2.98 -10.18 -0.52
CA GLY A 34 -3.55 -8.97 -1.11
C GLY A 34 -3.13 -7.65 -0.45
N VAL A 35 -3.90 -6.59 -0.69
CA VAL A 35 -3.75 -5.34 0.09
C VAL A 35 -4.35 -5.59 1.45
N ASP A 36 -3.58 -5.33 2.50
CA ASP A 36 -4.07 -5.35 3.87
C ASP A 36 -4.74 -4.01 4.14
N TRP A 37 -6.02 -3.94 3.79
CA TRP A 37 -6.84 -2.74 3.94
C TRP A 37 -7.07 -2.39 5.41
N ASP A 38 -7.02 -3.38 6.30
CA ASP A 38 -7.18 -3.22 7.75
C ASP A 38 -5.98 -2.45 8.33
N ALA A 39 -4.76 -2.94 8.06
CA ALA A 39 -3.52 -2.25 8.45
C ALA A 39 -3.36 -0.87 7.77
N THR A 40 -3.82 -0.73 6.52
CA THR A 40 -3.77 0.55 5.78
C THR A 40 -4.76 1.57 6.36
N THR A 41 -5.92 1.13 6.84
CA THR A 41 -6.94 2.00 7.46
C THR A 41 -6.54 2.44 8.87
N GLU A 42 -5.93 1.55 9.66
CA GLU A 42 -5.40 1.90 10.98
C GLU A 42 -4.30 2.98 10.89
N LEU A 43 -3.41 2.89 9.89
CA LEU A 43 -2.36 3.89 9.64
C LEU A 43 -2.90 5.28 9.27
N LEU A 44 -4.12 5.36 8.73
CA LEU A 44 -4.76 6.61 8.34
C LEU A 44 -5.61 7.25 9.45
N SER A 45 -6.03 6.49 10.47
CA SER A 45 -6.82 7.03 11.60
C SER A 45 -5.96 7.60 12.73
N GLU A 46 -4.64 7.37 12.72
CA GLU A 46 -3.70 7.90 13.72
C GLU A 46 -2.97 9.19 13.27
N GLY A 47 -3.53 9.92 12.30
CA GLY A 47 -3.03 11.23 11.83
C GLY A 47 -4.08 12.33 11.89
#